data_AF-A0A2U3NU79-F1
#
_entry.id   AF-A0A2U3NU79-F1
#
_cell.length_a   1.000
_cell.length_b   1.000
_cell.length_c   1.000
_cell.angle_alpha   90.00
_cell.angle_beta   90.00
_cell.angle_gamma   90.00
#
_symmetry.space_group_name_H-M   'P 1'
#
loop_
_entity.id
_entity.type
_entity.pdbx_description
1 polymer ?
#
loop_
_entity_poly.entity_id
_entity_poly.type
_entity_poly.pdbx_seq_one_letter_code
_entity_poly.pdbx_strand_id
1 'polypeptide(L)'
;VTKDGVTDGADAHAIVQLPQSDWTDQDLLTKHEARQRLVEEIARTRSRLAQIQAETDHPARNDAMTTRLTRRLKAMASIHDEYGASKGNT
;
A
#
# COMPACT_ATOMS: atom_id res chain seq x y z
N VAL A 1 9.34 -61.17 -5.93
CA VAL A 1 8.66 -59.89 -6.23
C VAL A 1 9.74 -58.84 -6.31
N THR A 2 10.14 -58.48 -7.52
CA THR A 2 10.96 -57.30 -7.80
C THR A 2 10.05 -56.08 -7.70
N LYS A 3 10.49 -54.99 -7.07
CA LYS A 3 9.77 -53.72 -7.17
C LYS A 3 10.65 -52.73 -7.91
N ASP A 4 10.15 -52.42 -9.10
CA ASP A 4 10.65 -51.47 -10.06
C ASP A 4 10.68 -50.04 -9.51
N GLY A 5 11.52 -49.24 -10.16
CA GLY A 5 11.86 -47.88 -9.78
C GLY A 5 10.77 -46.86 -9.98
N VAL A 6 11.01 -45.69 -9.37
CA VAL A 6 10.49 -44.40 -9.79
C VAL A 6 11.62 -43.40 -9.58
N THR A 7 12.25 -42.99 -10.68
CA THR A 7 13.00 -41.75 -10.77
C THR A 7 11.99 -40.67 -11.14
N ASP A 8 11.72 -39.72 -10.24
CA ASP A 8 10.87 -38.58 -10.58
C ASP A 8 11.51 -37.28 -10.10
N GLY A 9 11.64 -36.32 -11.03
CA GLY A 9 11.81 -34.90 -10.73
C GLY A 9 13.24 -34.38 -10.49
N ALA A 10 14.17 -34.59 -11.41
CA ALA A 10 15.53 -34.00 -11.32
C ALA A 10 15.65 -32.56 -11.86
N ASP A 11 14.56 -31.83 -12.08
CA ASP A 11 14.60 -30.47 -12.66
C ASP A 11 13.83 -29.42 -11.82
N ALA A 12 13.78 -29.58 -10.50
CA ALA A 12 13.40 -28.49 -9.63
C ALA A 12 14.57 -27.49 -9.56
N HIS A 13 14.50 -26.41 -10.35
CA HIS A 13 15.45 -25.30 -10.23
C HIS A 13 15.64 -24.95 -8.74
N ALA A 14 16.88 -25.06 -8.27
CA ALA A 14 17.20 -24.80 -6.88
C ALA A 14 16.66 -23.42 -6.50
N ILE A 15 15.76 -23.39 -5.52
CA ILE A 15 15.25 -22.14 -4.96
C ILE A 15 16.43 -21.48 -4.25
N VAL A 16 17.08 -20.52 -4.92
CA VAL A 16 18.17 -19.74 -4.34
C VAL A 16 17.55 -18.83 -3.30
N GLN A 17 17.74 -19.17 -2.02
CA GLN A 17 17.32 -18.29 -0.93
C GLN A 17 18.23 -17.07 -0.89
N LEU A 18 17.62 -15.89 -0.95
CA LEU A 18 18.35 -14.64 -0.77
C LEU A 18 18.89 -14.53 0.66
N PRO A 19 20.08 -13.94 0.85
CA PRO A 19 20.60 -13.59 2.17
C PRO A 19 19.57 -12.79 2.98
N GLN A 20 19.49 -13.03 4.28
CA GLN A 20 18.52 -12.36 5.17
C GLN A 20 18.63 -10.82 5.15
N SER A 21 19.80 -10.27 4.85
CA SER A 21 20.02 -8.82 4.69
C SER A 21 19.22 -8.24 3.52
N ASP A 22 19.20 -8.96 2.39
CA ASP A 22 18.57 -8.51 1.15
C ASP A 22 17.04 -8.44 1.28
N TRP A 23 16.45 -9.26 2.18
CA TRP A 23 15.03 -9.19 2.52
C TRP A 23 14.63 -7.86 3.19
N THR A 24 15.53 -7.27 3.99
CA THR A 24 15.25 -6.01 4.70
C THR A 24 15.27 -4.85 3.72
N ASP A 25 16.25 -4.81 2.83
CA ASP A 25 16.39 -3.75 1.83
C ASP A 25 15.29 -3.80 0.77
N GLN A 26 14.85 -4.99 0.37
CA GLN A 26 13.70 -5.17 -0.52
C GLN A 26 12.41 -4.64 0.09
N ASP A 27 12.17 -4.91 1.38
CA ASP A 27 11.01 -4.41 2.11
C ASP A 27 11.07 -2.87 2.31
N LEU A 28 12.26 -2.28 2.50
CA LEU A 28 12.43 -0.83 2.57
C LEU A 28 12.07 -0.13 1.25
N LEU A 29 12.43 -0.73 0.10
CA LEU A 29 12.06 -0.24 -1.23
C LEU A 29 10.53 -0.28 -1.41
N THR A 30 9.89 -1.38 -1.04
CA THR A 30 8.42 -1.54 -1.08
C THR A 30 7.71 -0.57 -0.12
N LYS A 31 8.23 -0.37 1.09
CA LYS A 31 7.69 0.60 2.05
C LYS A 31 7.82 2.04 1.56
N HIS A 32 8.92 2.38 0.90
CA HIS A 32 9.10 3.73 0.34
C HIS A 32 8.11 3.98 -0.80
N GLU A 33 7.97 3.03 -1.73
CA GLU A 33 7.00 3.12 -2.82
C GLU A 33 5.55 3.20 -2.31
N ALA A 34 5.19 2.36 -1.33
CA ALA A 34 3.87 2.39 -0.71
C ALA A 34 3.58 3.76 -0.06
N ARG A 35 4.59 4.38 0.57
CA ARG A 35 4.47 5.74 1.11
C ARG A 35 4.23 6.78 0.02
N GLN A 36 4.98 6.74 -1.09
CA GLN A 36 4.78 7.67 -2.21
C GLN A 36 3.36 7.55 -2.78
N ARG A 37 2.88 6.31 -3.00
CA ARG A 37 1.52 6.05 -3.47
C ARG A 37 0.45 6.57 -2.51
N LEU A 38 0.68 6.45 -1.19
CA LEU A 38 -0.22 6.99 -0.17
C LEU A 38 -0.28 8.52 -0.22
N VAL A 39 0.86 9.19 -0.36
CA VAL A 39 0.93 10.66 -0.51
C VAL A 39 0.16 11.13 -1.74
N GLU A 40 0.37 10.46 -2.88
CA GLU A 40 -0.36 10.79 -4.11
C GLU A 40 -1.87 10.58 -3.97
N GLU A 41 -2.31 9.51 -3.30
CA GLU A 41 -3.73 9.24 -3.08
C GLU A 41 -4.39 10.25 -2.14
N ILE A 42 -3.66 10.70 -1.10
CA ILE A 42 -4.06 11.81 -0.24
C ILE A 42 -4.25 13.08 -1.07
N ALA A 43 -3.32 13.40 -1.96
CA ALA A 43 -3.40 14.57 -2.84
C ALA A 43 -4.61 14.48 -3.80
N ARG A 44 -4.80 13.34 -4.47
CA ARG A 44 -5.96 13.09 -5.35
C ARG A 44 -7.29 13.25 -4.60
N THR A 45 -7.38 12.71 -3.39
CA THR A 45 -8.59 12.78 -2.57
C THR A 45 -8.90 14.22 -2.15
N ARG A 46 -7.88 15.00 -1.78
CA ARG A 46 -8.03 16.44 -1.47
C ARG A 46 -8.54 17.21 -2.69
N SER A 47 -7.96 16.99 -3.88
CA SER A 47 -8.41 17.63 -5.12
C SER A 47 -9.85 17.28 -5.45
N ARG A 48 -10.26 16.02 -5.29
CA ARG A 48 -11.65 15.60 -5.55
C ARG A 48 -12.63 16.27 -4.56
N LEU A 49 -12.24 16.40 -3.30
CA LEU A 49 -13.06 17.08 -2.29
C LEU A 49 -13.25 18.57 -2.64
N ALA A 50 -12.20 19.25 -3.07
CA ALA A 50 -12.28 20.64 -3.54
C ALA A 50 -13.22 20.80 -4.75
N GLN A 51 -13.17 19.86 -5.70
CA GLN A 51 -14.11 19.85 -6.84
C GLN A 51 -15.57 19.71 -6.39
N ILE A 52 -15.86 18.74 -5.50
CA ILE A 52 -17.23 18.51 -4.99
C ILE A 52 -17.75 19.72 -4.22
N GLN A 53 -16.88 20.42 -3.47
CA GLN A 53 -17.24 21.64 -2.76
C GLN A 53 -17.52 22.82 -3.70
N ALA A 54 -16.91 22.83 -4.88
CA ALA A 54 -17.16 23.83 -5.92
C ALA A 54 -18.40 23.50 -6.79
N GLU A 55 -18.82 22.23 -6.84
CA GLU A 55 -20.04 21.79 -7.52
C GLU A 55 -21.29 22.26 -6.75
N THR A 56 -22.17 23.04 -7.39
CA THR A 56 -23.41 23.57 -6.76
C THR A 56 -24.66 22.76 -7.08
N ASP A 57 -24.59 21.85 -8.05
CA ASP A 57 -25.80 21.35 -8.72
C ASP A 57 -26.57 20.28 -7.92
N HIS A 58 -25.99 19.72 -6.85
CA HIS A 58 -26.65 18.70 -6.01
C HIS A 58 -26.17 18.73 -4.55
N PRO A 59 -26.61 19.68 -3.72
CA PRO A 59 -26.04 19.92 -2.37
C PRO A 59 -26.11 18.69 -1.45
N ALA A 60 -27.25 17.99 -1.38
CA ALA A 60 -27.40 16.82 -0.51
C ALA A 60 -26.48 15.64 -0.91
N ARG A 61 -26.23 15.46 -2.21
CA ARG A 61 -25.28 14.44 -2.71
C ARG A 61 -23.84 14.84 -2.41
N ASN A 62 -23.54 16.13 -2.54
CA ASN A 62 -22.22 16.70 -2.29
C ASN A 62 -21.86 16.61 -0.79
N ASP A 63 -22.81 16.80 0.11
CA ASP A 63 -22.62 16.65 1.56
C ASP A 63 -22.26 15.22 1.96
N ALA A 64 -22.99 14.23 1.44
CA ALA A 64 -22.73 12.81 1.70
C ALA A 64 -21.35 12.38 1.17
N MET A 65 -21.00 12.83 -0.05
CA MET A 65 -19.70 12.52 -0.66
C MET A 65 -18.56 13.20 0.09
N THR A 66 -18.70 14.49 0.45
CA THR A 66 -17.73 15.25 1.23
C THR A 66 -17.48 14.56 2.58
N THR A 67 -18.54 14.20 3.29
CA THR A 67 -18.45 13.51 4.57
C THR A 67 -17.68 12.19 4.49
N ARG A 68 -17.94 11.38 3.45
CA ARG A 68 -17.24 10.11 3.23
C ARG A 68 -15.77 10.32 2.89
N LEU A 69 -15.46 11.26 2.00
CA LEU A 69 -14.10 11.56 1.56
C LEU A 69 -13.25 12.17 2.69
N THR A 70 -13.81 13.05 3.52
CA THR A 70 -13.14 13.61 4.69
C THR A 70 -12.72 12.52 5.67
N ARG A 71 -13.61 11.56 5.97
CA ARG A 71 -13.25 10.44 6.86
C ARG A 71 -12.11 9.59 6.29
N ARG A 72 -12.18 9.26 4.99
CA ARG A 72 -11.12 8.49 4.32
C ARG A 72 -9.79 9.24 4.34
N LEU A 73 -9.82 10.54 4.07
CA LEU A 73 -8.63 11.40 4.12
C LEU A 73 -7.99 11.42 5.51
N LYS A 74 -8.81 11.54 6.57
CA LYS A 74 -8.32 11.49 7.95
C LYS A 74 -7.64 10.15 8.27
N ALA A 75 -8.21 9.03 7.83
CA ALA A 75 -7.62 7.72 8.03
C ALA A 75 -6.27 7.57 7.28
N MET A 76 -6.20 8.00 6.02
CA MET A 76 -4.97 7.93 5.22
C MET A 76 -3.87 8.84 5.80
N ALA A 77 -4.23 10.04 6.27
CA ALA A 77 -3.29 10.96 6.92
C ALA A 77 -2.76 10.39 8.24
N SER A 78 -3.63 9.78 9.06
CA SER A 78 -3.21 9.13 10.31
C SER A 78 -2.17 8.03 10.07
N ILE A 79 -2.39 7.19 9.06
CA ILE A 79 -1.45 6.11 8.71
C ILE A 79 -0.13 6.71 8.21
N HIS A 80 -0.20 7.73 7.35
CA HIS A 80 0.99 8.43 6.87
C HIS A 80 1.83 9.00 8.03
N ASP A 81 1.20 9.65 9.00
CA ASP A 81 1.86 10.29 10.13
C ASP A 81 2.44 9.27 11.11
N GLU A 82 1.79 8.12 11.31
CA GLU A 82 2.33 7.00 12.09
C GLU A 82 3.64 6.46 11.49
N TYR A 83 3.70 6.30 10.17
CA TYR A 83 4.93 5.91 9.48
C TYR A 83 6.03 6.99 9.57
N GLY A 84 5.67 8.27 9.62
CA GLY A 84 6.61 9.38 9.82
C GLY A 84 7.17 9.46 11.24
N ALA A 85 6.31 9.30 12.25
CA ALA A 85 6.67 9.35 13.67
C ALA A 85 7.51 8.15 14.12
N SER A 86 7.34 6.98 13.49
CA SER A 86 8.16 5.79 13.77
C SER A 86 9.67 5.96 13.51
N LYS A 87 10.08 7.05 12.84
CA LYS A 87 11.50 7.40 12.58
C LYS A 87 12.09 8.47 13.51
N GLY A 88 11.36 8.88 14.55
CA GLY A 88 11.77 9.98 15.46
C GLY A 88 12.31 9.57 16.82
N ASN A 89 12.72 8.32 17.04
CA ASN A 89 13.31 7.90 18.32
C ASN A 89 14.53 6.99 18.10
N THR A 90 15.65 7.59 17.66
CA THR A 90 17.07 7.30 17.98
C THR A 90 17.86 8.52 17.48
#